data_AF-A0A9D8EYP2-F1
#
_entry.id   AF-A0A9D8EYP2-F1
#
_cell.length_a   1.000
_cell.length_b   1.000
_cell.length_c   1.000
_cell.angle_alpha   90.00
_cell.angle_beta   90.00
_cell.angle_gamma   90.00
#
_symmetry.space_group_name_H-M   'P 1'
#
loop_
_entity.id
_entity.type
_entity.pdbx_description
1 polymer ?
#
loop_
_entity_poly.entity_id
_entity_poly.type
_entity_poly.pdbx_seq_one_letter_code
_entity_poly.pdbx_strand_id
1 'polypeptide(L)'
;MDGNTSGGWTGAIEPAALHNDRQSVAADVVLAGLDTAIDTGRSRPDESTSMRLLEQLAGWDRVVDAHQVVSLYQAFEHHLWRRAFVDEMAEALLETFYEWAGAEKPAGLYRIIGDANSRWWDDITTVERRESRDAIFLLAVRDANQQLDHDCGSGARRARDRVHAARFSHPLGGITFPFRWFFDRRPRLDTACCSFRTRPAGGRARRLASRPRVR
;
A
#
# COMPACT_ATOMS: atom_id res chain seq x y z
N MET A 1 -18.98 40.10 -34.59
CA MET A 1 -18.74 40.19 -33.12
C MET A 1 -19.40 38.95 -32.59
N ASP A 2 -18.65 37.87 -32.60
CA ASP A 2 -19.24 36.54 -32.51
C ASP A 2 -19.01 36.08 -31.07
N GLY A 3 -20.10 36.12 -30.31
CA GLY A 3 -20.13 35.81 -28.88
C GLY A 3 -19.83 34.34 -28.65
N ASN A 4 -18.62 34.09 -28.13
CA ASN A 4 -18.22 32.83 -27.52
C ASN A 4 -19.13 32.54 -26.32
N THR A 5 -20.12 31.67 -26.48
CA THR A 5 -20.91 31.13 -25.38
C THR A 5 -20.06 30.14 -24.60
N SER A 6 -19.52 30.62 -23.48
CA SER A 6 -18.99 29.83 -22.37
C SER A 6 -19.84 28.59 -22.12
N GLY A 7 -19.21 27.42 -22.13
CA GLY A 7 -19.82 26.12 -21.83
C GLY A 7 -20.61 26.16 -20.52
N GLY A 8 -21.94 26.09 -20.66
CA GLY A 8 -22.88 26.11 -19.55
C GLY A 8 -22.86 24.78 -18.81
N TRP A 9 -22.63 24.84 -17.50
CA TRP A 9 -22.96 23.79 -16.54
C TRP A 9 -24.49 23.57 -16.57
N THR A 10 -24.98 22.80 -17.52
CA THR A 10 -26.42 22.53 -17.75
C THR A 10 -26.78 21.05 -17.61
N GLY A 11 -26.00 20.30 -16.82
CA GLY A 11 -26.42 19.01 -16.27
C GLY A 11 -26.46 19.12 -14.76
N ALA A 12 -27.59 18.80 -14.13
CA ALA A 12 -27.63 18.62 -12.69
C ALA A 12 -26.57 17.56 -12.33
N ILE A 13 -25.51 17.94 -11.63
CA ILE A 13 -24.57 16.97 -11.09
C ILE A 13 -25.36 16.13 -10.10
N GLU A 14 -25.56 14.86 -10.44
CA GLU A 14 -26.29 13.95 -9.57
C GLU A 14 -25.48 13.78 -8.28
N PRO A 15 -26.04 14.09 -7.08
CA PRO A 15 -25.29 14.01 -5.84
C PRO A 15 -24.66 12.63 -5.62
N ALA A 16 -25.33 11.57 -6.10
CA ALA A 16 -24.80 10.21 -6.05
C ALA A 16 -23.51 10.02 -6.87
N ALA A 17 -23.33 10.73 -7.99
CA ALA A 17 -22.12 10.65 -8.80
C ALA A 17 -20.91 11.23 -8.06
N LEU A 18 -21.08 12.32 -7.30
CA LEU A 18 -20.03 12.90 -6.47
C LEU A 18 -19.63 11.98 -5.31
N HIS A 19 -20.61 11.34 -4.64
CA HIS A 19 -20.31 10.42 -3.54
C HIS A 19 -19.62 9.13 -4.00
N ASN A 20 -19.84 8.73 -5.25
CA ASN A 20 -19.28 7.52 -5.84
C ASN A 20 -18.13 7.80 -6.80
N ASP A 21 -17.55 9.01 -6.77
CA ASP A 21 -16.30 9.28 -7.47
C ASP A 21 -15.20 8.38 -6.89
N ARG A 22 -14.49 7.72 -7.79
CA ARG A 22 -13.47 6.72 -7.49
C ARG A 22 -12.13 7.06 -8.11
N GLN A 23 -11.97 8.25 -8.69
CA GLN A 23 -10.70 8.64 -9.29
C GLN A 23 -9.66 8.94 -8.21
N SER A 24 -8.48 8.32 -8.31
CA SER A 24 -7.37 8.59 -7.39
C SER A 24 -6.43 9.66 -7.95
N VAL A 25 -6.62 10.91 -7.54
CA VAL A 25 -5.67 12.01 -7.85
C VAL A 25 -4.30 11.74 -7.21
N ALA A 26 -4.27 11.08 -6.06
CA ALA A 26 -3.02 10.69 -5.40
C ALA A 26 -2.18 9.74 -6.27
N ALA A 27 -2.83 8.85 -7.04
CA ALA A 27 -2.11 7.91 -7.89
C ALA A 27 -1.33 8.62 -9.00
N ASP A 28 -1.81 9.76 -9.50
CA ASP A 28 -1.09 10.58 -10.49
C ASP A 28 0.22 11.11 -9.94
N VAL A 29 0.22 11.48 -8.66
CA VAL A 29 1.43 11.93 -7.98
C VAL A 29 2.35 10.75 -7.65
N VAL A 30 1.80 9.66 -7.10
CA VAL A 30 2.57 8.49 -6.64
C VAL A 30 3.22 7.73 -7.79
N LEU A 31 2.56 7.70 -8.96
CA LEU A 31 3.09 7.00 -10.13
C LEU A 31 3.90 7.93 -11.03
N ALA A 32 4.20 9.16 -10.58
CA ALA A 32 5.15 10.03 -11.25
C ALA A 32 6.56 9.40 -11.23
N GLY A 33 7.18 9.28 -12.40
CA GLY A 33 8.50 8.65 -12.53
C GLY A 33 8.48 7.13 -12.68
N LEU A 34 7.30 6.52 -12.79
CA LEU A 34 7.16 5.07 -13.01
C LEU A 34 7.84 4.61 -14.31
N ASP A 35 7.80 5.42 -15.37
CA ASP A 35 8.42 5.10 -16.66
C ASP A 35 9.94 4.93 -16.54
N THR A 36 10.62 5.80 -15.78
CA THR A 36 12.08 5.71 -15.59
C THR A 36 12.46 4.50 -14.73
N ALA A 37 11.61 4.13 -13.76
CA ALA A 37 11.76 2.89 -13.00
C ALA A 37 11.56 1.64 -13.86
N ILE A 38 10.60 1.65 -14.79
CA ILE A 38 10.39 0.57 -15.76
C ILE A 38 11.62 0.42 -16.67
N ASP A 39 12.14 1.54 -17.20
CA ASP A 39 13.35 1.52 -18.03
C ASP A 39 14.58 1.00 -17.27
N THR A 40 14.72 1.39 -16.00
CA THR A 40 15.75 0.84 -15.11
C THR A 40 15.58 -0.67 -14.95
N GLY A 41 14.35 -1.14 -14.74
CA GLY A 41 14.03 -2.57 -14.63
C GLY A 41 14.34 -3.36 -15.90
N ARG A 42 14.15 -2.77 -17.10
CA ARG A 42 14.50 -3.42 -18.39
C ARG A 42 15.98 -3.76 -18.51
N SER A 43 16.84 -2.94 -17.92
CA SER A 43 18.30 -3.17 -17.90
C SER A 43 18.76 -4.25 -16.91
N ARG A 44 17.85 -4.76 -16.05
CA ARG A 44 18.15 -5.67 -14.93
C ARG A 44 17.30 -6.95 -15.01
N PRO A 45 17.84 -8.06 -15.54
CA PRO A 45 17.07 -9.29 -15.77
C PRO A 45 16.44 -9.90 -14.49
N ASP A 46 17.12 -9.72 -13.35
CA ASP A 46 16.68 -10.15 -12.02
C ASP A 46 15.42 -9.42 -11.52
N GLU A 47 15.17 -8.21 -12.01
CA GLU A 47 14.00 -7.39 -11.65
C GLU A 47 12.85 -7.49 -12.66
N SER A 48 12.89 -8.45 -13.60
CA SER A 48 11.87 -8.59 -14.65
C SER A 48 10.44 -8.75 -14.13
N THR A 49 10.25 -9.37 -12.96
CA THR A 49 8.93 -9.48 -12.30
C THR A 49 8.47 -8.12 -11.76
N SER A 50 9.35 -7.41 -11.06
CA SER A 50 9.08 -6.07 -10.52
C SER A 50 8.71 -5.11 -11.65
N MET A 51 9.47 -5.14 -12.75
CA MET A 51 9.19 -4.36 -13.96
C MET A 51 7.78 -4.64 -14.53
N ARG A 52 7.39 -5.91 -14.69
CA ARG A 52 6.04 -6.26 -15.18
C ARG A 52 4.92 -5.76 -14.25
N LEU A 53 5.16 -5.75 -12.94
CA LEU A 53 4.20 -5.21 -11.97
C LEU A 53 4.10 -3.69 -12.06
N LEU A 54 5.23 -2.98 -12.28
CA LEU A 54 5.20 -1.54 -12.57
C LEU A 54 4.46 -1.24 -13.88
N GLU A 55 4.65 -2.05 -14.93
CA GLU A 55 3.89 -1.90 -16.20
C GLU A 55 2.38 -2.09 -16.00
N GLN A 56 1.97 -3.01 -15.11
CA GLN A 56 0.56 -3.15 -14.72
C GLN A 56 0.02 -1.89 -14.02
N LEU A 57 0.81 -1.26 -13.15
CA LEU A 57 0.44 0.00 -12.50
C LEU A 57 0.42 1.17 -13.48
N ALA A 58 1.33 1.19 -14.46
CA ALA A 58 1.39 2.21 -15.50
C ALA A 58 0.14 2.19 -16.40
N GLY A 59 -0.33 0.98 -16.74
CA GLY A 59 -1.53 0.78 -17.55
C GLY A 59 -2.86 0.96 -16.79
N TRP A 60 -2.84 1.19 -15.48
CA TRP A 60 -4.05 1.40 -14.68
C TRP A 60 -4.62 2.80 -14.89
N ASP A 61 -5.93 2.87 -15.09
CA ASP A 61 -6.73 4.09 -15.33
C ASP A 61 -6.96 4.97 -14.07
N ARG A 62 -6.43 4.53 -12.93
CA ARG A 62 -6.54 5.20 -11.61
C ARG A 62 -7.94 5.19 -11.01
N VAL A 63 -8.83 4.36 -11.56
CA VAL A 63 -10.15 4.12 -10.99
C VAL A 63 -10.05 3.12 -9.85
N VAL A 64 -10.45 3.55 -8.66
CA VAL A 64 -10.38 2.77 -7.41
C VAL A 64 -11.59 1.83 -7.33
N ASP A 65 -11.54 0.73 -8.07
CA ASP A 65 -12.60 -0.29 -8.14
C ASP A 65 -12.16 -1.64 -7.57
N ALA A 66 -12.90 -2.71 -7.87
CA ALA A 66 -12.66 -4.06 -7.34
C ALA A 66 -11.46 -4.79 -7.96
N HIS A 67 -10.74 -4.22 -8.93
CA HIS A 67 -9.65 -4.92 -9.60
C HIS A 67 -8.42 -5.13 -8.69
N GLN A 68 -7.67 -6.20 -8.97
CA GLN A 68 -6.43 -6.55 -8.24
C GLN A 68 -5.33 -5.48 -8.37
N VAL A 69 -5.31 -4.72 -9.48
CA VAL A 69 -4.32 -3.67 -9.71
C VAL A 69 -4.45 -2.54 -8.68
N VAL A 70 -5.67 -2.31 -8.17
CA VAL A 70 -5.91 -1.31 -7.13
C VAL A 70 -5.30 -1.75 -5.80
N SER A 71 -5.41 -3.04 -5.45
CA SER A 71 -4.74 -3.59 -4.28
C SER A 71 -3.22 -3.58 -4.43
N LEU A 72 -2.71 -3.87 -5.63
CA LEU A 72 -1.28 -3.73 -5.92
C LEU A 72 -0.82 -2.28 -5.72
N TYR A 73 -1.56 -1.29 -6.24
CA TYR A 73 -1.23 0.12 -6.07
C TYR A 73 -1.16 0.53 -4.59
N GLN A 74 -2.15 0.15 -3.79
CA GLN A 74 -2.18 0.54 -2.38
C GLN A 74 -1.08 -0.13 -1.56
N ALA A 75 -0.79 -1.41 -1.84
CA ALA A 75 0.33 -2.10 -1.23
C ALA A 75 1.65 -1.47 -1.68
N PHE A 76 1.79 -1.14 -2.96
CA PHE A 76 2.96 -0.44 -3.51
C PHE A 76 3.18 0.91 -2.82
N GLU A 77 2.16 1.77 -2.74
CA GLU A 77 2.25 3.07 -2.08
C GLU A 77 2.68 2.92 -0.60
N HIS A 78 2.13 1.93 0.11
CA HIS A 78 2.52 1.62 1.49
C HIS A 78 4.00 1.20 1.58
N HIS A 79 4.45 0.26 0.76
CA HIS A 79 5.84 -0.21 0.77
C HIS A 79 6.82 0.83 0.27
N LEU A 80 6.43 1.66 -0.71
CA LEU A 80 7.22 2.78 -1.18
C LEU A 80 7.46 3.78 -0.05
N TRP A 81 6.41 4.06 0.72
CA TRP A 81 6.53 4.91 1.90
C TRP A 81 7.47 4.33 2.94
N ARG A 82 7.31 3.04 3.28
CA ARG A 82 8.18 2.37 4.25
C ARG A 82 9.65 2.40 3.80
N ARG A 83 9.93 2.09 2.54
CA ARG A 83 11.29 2.09 2.00
C ARG A 83 11.95 3.46 1.93
N ALA A 84 11.18 4.55 1.95
CA ALA A 84 11.71 5.91 1.86
C ALA A 84 11.92 6.58 3.22
N PHE A 85 11.40 6.01 4.31
CA PHE A 85 11.35 6.70 5.61
C PHE A 85 11.71 5.81 6.81
N VAL A 86 11.61 4.49 6.70
CA VAL A 86 11.74 3.60 7.87
C VAL A 86 13.16 3.58 8.42
N ASP A 87 14.17 3.73 7.56
CA ASP A 87 15.57 3.70 7.94
C ASP A 87 15.98 4.95 8.72
N GLU A 88 15.44 6.13 8.41
CA GLU A 88 15.76 7.33 9.18
C GLU A 88 14.85 7.56 10.39
N MET A 89 13.58 7.13 10.31
CA MET A 89 12.62 7.35 11.39
C MET A 89 12.58 6.20 12.41
N ALA A 90 13.04 5.01 12.03
CA ALA A 90 12.77 3.74 12.69
C ALA A 90 11.27 3.36 12.71
N GLU A 91 11.01 2.06 12.83
CA GLU A 91 9.68 1.45 12.72
C GLU A 91 8.63 2.11 13.62
N ALA A 92 8.95 2.32 14.91
CA ALA A 92 7.98 2.81 15.88
C ALA A 92 7.51 4.23 15.57
N LEU A 93 8.41 5.09 15.10
CA LEU A 93 8.07 6.47 14.74
C LEU A 93 7.29 6.52 13.43
N LEU A 94 7.65 5.65 12.47
CA LEU A 94 6.91 5.54 11.21
C LEU A 94 5.46 5.12 11.45
N GLU A 95 5.21 4.17 12.34
CA GLU A 95 3.85 3.75 12.71
C GLU A 95 3.07 4.90 13.36
N THR A 96 3.66 5.64 14.31
CA THR A 96 3.01 6.83 14.89
C THR A 96 2.74 7.91 13.85
N PHE A 97 3.65 8.10 12.90
CA PHE A 97 3.44 9.03 11.78
C PHE A 97 2.31 8.55 10.86
N TYR A 98 2.17 7.24 10.67
CA TYR A 98 1.10 6.63 9.87
C TYR A 98 -0.28 6.68 10.53
N GLU A 99 -0.37 6.78 11.86
CA GLU A 99 -1.66 6.87 12.56
C GLU A 99 -2.51 8.07 12.11
N TRP A 100 -1.86 9.10 11.57
CA TRP A 100 -2.51 10.33 11.12
C TRP A 100 -2.73 10.40 9.61
N ALA A 101 -2.37 9.33 8.85
CA ALA A 101 -2.02 9.24 7.41
C ALA A 101 -2.73 10.13 6.35
N GLY A 102 -3.85 10.75 6.69
CA GLY A 102 -4.54 11.72 5.83
C GLY A 102 -3.74 13.00 5.54
N ALA A 103 -2.85 13.44 6.44
CA ALA A 103 -2.06 14.66 6.24
C ALA A 103 -0.59 14.39 5.83
N GLU A 104 -0.08 13.21 6.15
CA GLU A 104 1.35 12.88 6.13
C GLU A 104 1.78 12.34 4.79
N LYS A 105 0.91 11.64 4.05
CA LYS A 105 1.23 11.23 2.67
C LYS A 105 1.46 12.44 1.77
N PRO A 106 0.57 13.47 1.77
CA PRO A 106 0.82 14.73 1.08
C PRO A 106 2.07 15.49 1.59
N ALA A 107 2.29 15.53 2.90
CA ALA A 107 3.42 16.26 3.49
C ALA A 107 4.78 15.54 3.36
N GLY A 108 4.76 14.21 3.21
CA GLY A 108 5.92 13.34 3.11
C GLY A 108 6.15 12.84 1.69
N LEU A 109 5.62 11.66 1.36
CA LEU A 109 5.93 10.96 0.11
C LEU A 109 5.69 11.83 -1.12
N TYR A 110 4.52 12.46 -1.19
CA TYR A 110 4.10 13.19 -2.38
C TYR A 110 4.96 14.43 -2.59
N ARG A 111 5.60 14.94 -1.53
CA ARG A 111 6.52 16.07 -1.62
C ARG A 111 7.87 15.70 -2.21
N ILE A 112 8.33 14.46 -2.02
CA ILE A 112 9.66 13.99 -2.44
C ILE A 112 9.63 13.17 -3.73
N ILE A 113 8.48 12.62 -4.14
CA ILE A 113 8.41 11.65 -5.24
C ILE A 113 8.85 12.19 -6.61
N GLY A 114 8.59 13.47 -6.87
CA GLY A 114 9.05 14.15 -8.08
C GLY A 114 10.55 14.45 -8.08
N ASP A 115 11.21 14.42 -6.93
CA ASP A 115 12.65 14.65 -6.80
C ASP A 115 13.40 13.32 -6.71
N ALA A 116 13.85 12.82 -7.87
CA ALA A 116 14.61 11.58 -7.96
C ALA A 116 15.98 11.62 -7.23
N ASN A 117 16.47 12.83 -6.90
CA ASN A 117 17.74 13.02 -6.20
C ASN A 117 17.56 13.24 -4.69
N SER A 118 16.33 13.13 -4.18
CA SER A 118 16.06 13.28 -2.75
C SER A 118 16.90 12.31 -1.93
N ARG A 119 17.41 12.78 -0.78
CA ARG A 119 18.18 11.93 0.15
C ARG A 119 17.35 10.79 0.74
N TRP A 120 16.03 10.92 0.78
CA TRP A 120 15.10 9.90 1.30
C TRP A 120 14.98 8.65 0.42
N TRP A 121 15.63 8.62 -0.75
CA TRP A 121 15.70 7.41 -1.59
C TRP A 121 16.92 6.54 -1.29
N ASP A 122 17.84 7.05 -0.49
CA ASP A 122 19.08 6.38 -0.11
C ASP A 122 18.85 5.68 1.23
N ASP A 123 18.88 4.35 1.23
CA ASP A 123 18.72 3.57 2.46
C ASP A 123 20.00 3.70 3.28
N ILE A 124 19.96 4.42 4.41
CA ILE A 124 21.18 4.68 5.19
C ILE A 124 21.75 3.40 5.83
N THR A 125 21.02 2.29 5.79
CA THR A 125 21.47 0.99 6.30
C THR A 125 22.31 0.20 5.29
N THR A 126 22.29 0.57 4.01
CA THR A 126 23.10 -0.06 2.97
C THR A 126 24.47 0.62 2.84
N VAL A 127 25.46 0.08 3.54
CA VAL A 127 26.80 0.67 3.64
C VAL A 127 27.56 0.72 2.31
N GLU A 128 27.29 -0.20 1.38
CA GLU A 128 28.07 -0.35 0.14
C GLU A 128 27.35 0.17 -1.12
N ARG A 129 26.12 0.66 -1.00
CA ARG A 129 25.30 1.06 -2.13
C ARG A 129 24.39 2.21 -1.77
N ARG A 130 24.32 3.19 -2.67
CA ARG A 130 23.31 4.23 -2.67
C ARG A 130 22.19 3.88 -3.65
N GLU A 131 21.00 3.65 -3.14
CA GLU A 131 19.81 3.40 -3.93
C GLU A 131 19.34 4.67 -4.65
N SER A 132 18.77 4.48 -5.85
CA SER A 132 18.02 5.52 -6.53
C SER A 132 16.53 5.34 -6.25
N ARG A 133 15.73 6.40 -6.43
CA ARG A 133 14.26 6.31 -6.40
C ARG A 133 13.74 5.15 -7.24
N ASP A 134 14.25 5.01 -8.44
CA ASP A 134 13.81 4.01 -9.41
C ASP A 134 14.14 2.58 -8.95
N ALA A 135 15.27 2.39 -8.24
CA ALA A 135 15.56 1.14 -7.56
C ALA A 135 14.59 0.89 -6.41
N ILE A 136 14.27 1.92 -5.60
CA ILE A 136 13.28 1.83 -4.52
C ILE A 136 11.89 1.47 -5.07
N PHE A 137 11.49 1.98 -6.23
CA PHE A 137 10.21 1.63 -6.87
C PHE A 137 10.14 0.12 -7.20
N LEU A 138 11.19 -0.43 -7.80
CA LEU A 138 11.28 -1.86 -8.10
C LEU A 138 11.22 -2.71 -6.83
N LEU A 139 11.94 -2.28 -5.78
CA LEU A 139 11.93 -2.97 -4.51
C LEU A 139 10.56 -2.88 -3.80
N ALA A 140 9.91 -1.72 -3.83
CA ALA A 140 8.61 -1.48 -3.22
C ALA A 140 7.50 -2.31 -3.88
N VAL A 141 7.47 -2.39 -5.22
CA VAL A 141 6.45 -3.20 -5.91
C VAL A 141 6.66 -4.69 -5.68
N ARG A 142 7.91 -5.12 -5.54
CA ARG A 142 8.25 -6.50 -5.19
C ARG A 142 7.72 -6.84 -3.80
N ASP A 143 8.00 -6.01 -2.80
CA ASP A 143 7.50 -6.22 -1.44
C ASP A 143 5.97 -6.20 -1.40
N ALA A 144 5.34 -5.27 -2.12
CA ALA A 144 3.89 -5.19 -2.24
C ALA A 144 3.28 -6.48 -2.82
N ASN A 145 3.88 -7.01 -3.89
CA ASN A 145 3.41 -8.27 -4.44
C ASN A 145 3.64 -9.45 -3.50
N GLN A 146 4.79 -9.50 -2.80
CA GLN A 146 5.07 -10.54 -1.80
C GLN A 146 4.07 -10.49 -0.63
N GLN A 147 3.73 -9.29 -0.14
CA GLN A 147 2.74 -9.10 0.91
C GLN A 147 1.36 -9.58 0.43
N LEU A 148 0.93 -9.19 -0.76
CA LEU A 148 -0.34 -9.64 -1.34
C LEU A 148 -0.35 -11.15 -1.58
N ASP A 149 0.76 -11.75 -2.02
CA ASP A 149 0.86 -13.21 -2.16
C ASP A 149 0.73 -13.92 -0.82
N HIS A 150 1.42 -13.41 0.20
CA HIS A 150 1.40 -13.99 1.55
C HIS A 150 0.02 -13.87 2.21
N ASP A 151 -0.61 -12.69 2.11
CA ASP A 151 -1.83 -12.38 2.85
C ASP A 151 -3.12 -12.75 2.10
N CYS A 152 -3.10 -12.70 0.77
CA CYS A 152 -4.27 -12.94 -0.08
C CYS A 152 -4.15 -14.18 -0.97
N GLY A 153 -2.93 -14.67 -1.19
CA GLY A 153 -2.63 -15.56 -2.31
C GLY A 153 -2.80 -14.83 -3.65
N SER A 154 -3.08 -15.59 -4.71
CA SER A 154 -3.17 -15.08 -6.08
C SER A 154 -4.60 -14.89 -6.61
N GLY A 155 -4.71 -14.16 -7.73
CA GLY A 155 -5.94 -14.03 -8.53
C GLY A 155 -7.05 -13.25 -7.84
N ALA A 156 -8.30 -13.70 -7.98
CA ALA A 156 -9.49 -12.98 -7.52
C ALA A 156 -9.52 -12.70 -6.00
N ARG A 157 -8.70 -13.38 -5.20
CA ARG A 157 -8.58 -13.08 -3.76
C ARG A 157 -7.90 -11.74 -3.47
N ARG A 158 -7.14 -11.22 -4.43
CA ARG A 158 -6.49 -9.90 -4.38
C ARG A 158 -7.39 -8.76 -4.85
N ALA A 159 -8.63 -9.04 -5.24
CA ALA A 159 -9.57 -8.01 -5.65
C ALA A 159 -9.81 -7.02 -4.50
N ARG A 160 -9.84 -5.71 -4.80
CA ARG A 160 -9.89 -4.67 -3.76
C ARG A 160 -11.10 -4.82 -2.85
N ASP A 161 -12.26 -5.16 -3.39
CA ASP A 161 -13.49 -5.38 -2.63
C ASP A 161 -13.37 -6.55 -1.63
N ARG A 162 -12.51 -7.53 -1.92
CA ARG A 162 -12.16 -8.63 -1.01
C ARG A 162 -11.15 -8.17 0.04
N VAL A 163 -10.12 -7.46 -0.38
CA VAL A 163 -9.01 -6.99 0.44
C VAL A 163 -9.45 -5.91 1.44
N HIS A 164 -10.29 -4.96 1.00
CA HIS A 164 -10.81 -3.83 1.78
C HIS A 164 -12.26 -4.05 2.24
N ALA A 165 -12.71 -5.30 2.33
CA ALA A 165 -14.06 -5.61 2.80
C ALA A 165 -14.27 -5.03 4.22
N ALA A 166 -15.15 -4.03 4.33
CA ALA A 166 -15.47 -3.42 5.61
C ALA A 166 -16.11 -4.47 6.54
N ARG A 167 -15.58 -4.56 7.77
CA ARG A 167 -16.15 -5.40 8.82
C ARG A 167 -16.71 -4.53 9.92
N PHE A 168 -18.00 -4.67 10.17
CA PHE A 168 -18.65 -4.04 11.30
C PHE A 168 -18.62 -5.01 12.49
N SER A 169 -17.66 -4.79 13.40
CA SER A 169 -17.59 -5.52 14.67
C SER A 169 -18.55 -4.88 15.66
N HIS A 170 -19.48 -5.65 16.21
CA HIS A 170 -20.35 -5.15 17.25
C HIS A 170 -19.63 -5.19 18.61
N PRO A 171 -19.83 -4.23 19.53
CA PRO A 171 -19.22 -4.27 20.86
C PRO A 171 -19.53 -5.56 21.64
N LEU A 172 -20.74 -6.11 21.45
CA LEU A 172 -21.15 -7.40 22.03
C LEU A 172 -20.73 -8.63 21.19
N GLY A 173 -20.15 -8.42 20.00
CA GLY A 173 -19.69 -9.47 19.08
C GLY A 173 -18.27 -9.98 19.38
N GLY A 174 -17.53 -9.33 20.29
CA GLY A 174 -16.19 -9.74 20.72
C GLY A 174 -16.14 -11.07 21.48
N ILE A 175 -17.31 -11.63 21.83
CA ILE A 175 -17.46 -12.92 22.53
C ILE A 175 -17.65 -14.04 21.49
N THR A 176 -17.08 -15.22 21.73
CA THR A 176 -17.22 -16.44 20.89
C THR A 176 -18.69 -16.75 20.57
N PHE A 177 -18.91 -17.60 19.56
CA PHE A 177 -20.21 -18.10 19.13
C PHE A 177 -21.19 -18.36 20.30
N PRO A 178 -22.48 -17.93 20.22
CA PRO A 178 -23.17 -17.41 19.03
C PRO A 178 -23.14 -15.88 18.86
N PHE A 179 -22.67 -15.13 19.85
CA PHE A 179 -22.75 -13.66 19.90
C PHE A 179 -22.04 -13.00 18.71
N ARG A 180 -20.82 -13.44 18.37
CA ARG A 180 -20.12 -12.98 17.16
C ARG A 180 -20.89 -13.21 15.86
N TRP A 181 -21.58 -14.34 15.75
CA TRP A 181 -22.36 -14.66 14.53
C TRP A 181 -23.63 -13.83 14.44
N PHE A 182 -24.27 -13.56 15.58
CA PHE A 182 -25.53 -12.82 15.64
C PHE A 182 -25.34 -11.30 15.52
N PHE A 183 -24.32 -10.75 16.19
CA PHE A 183 -24.13 -9.31 16.31
C PHE A 183 -23.21 -8.71 15.22
N ASP A 184 -22.21 -9.45 14.73
CA ASP A 184 -21.42 -8.97 13.59
C ASP A 184 -22.22 -9.15 12.28
N ARG A 185 -22.39 -8.09 11.48
CA ARG A 185 -22.99 -8.18 10.13
C ARG A 185 -21.88 -8.44 9.07
N ARG A 186 -22.17 -9.36 8.12
CA ARG A 186 -21.29 -10.11 7.15
C ARG A 186 -20.51 -9.27 6.10
N PRO A 187 -19.53 -9.82 5.29
CA PRO A 187 -19.23 -11.25 4.96
C PRO A 187 -17.85 -11.81 5.35
N ARG A 188 -17.77 -13.15 5.41
CA ARG A 188 -16.54 -13.92 5.63
C ARG A 188 -15.69 -13.92 4.37
N LEU A 189 -14.49 -13.34 4.47
CA LEU A 189 -13.31 -13.71 3.70
C LEU A 189 -12.15 -13.81 4.69
N ASP A 190 -11.25 -14.73 4.40
CA ASP A 190 -10.18 -15.14 5.30
C ASP A 190 -9.20 -13.98 5.63
N THR A 191 -8.65 -14.04 6.83
CA THR A 191 -8.46 -12.86 7.70
C THR A 191 -7.10 -12.17 7.59
N ALA A 192 -6.46 -12.14 6.41
CA ALA A 192 -5.07 -11.66 6.31
C ALA A 192 -4.84 -10.52 5.32
N CYS A 193 -5.67 -10.38 4.28
CA CYS A 193 -5.34 -9.60 3.08
C CYS A 193 -4.86 -8.15 3.24
N CYS A 194 -5.33 -7.40 4.25
CA CYS A 194 -5.04 -5.98 4.37
C CYS A 194 -4.94 -5.50 5.83
N SER A 195 -4.19 -6.25 6.65
CA SER A 195 -3.67 -5.69 7.89
C SER A 195 -2.36 -4.96 7.58
N PHE A 196 -2.43 -3.69 7.19
CA PHE A 196 -1.24 -2.81 7.15
C PHE A 196 -0.59 -2.63 8.53
N ARG A 197 -1.25 -3.11 9.59
CA ARG A 197 -0.68 -3.22 10.92
C ARG A 197 0.23 -4.45 10.94
N THR A 198 1.53 -4.23 11.11
CA THR A 198 2.50 -5.28 11.42
C THR A 198 1.93 -6.12 12.58
N ARG A 199 1.81 -7.44 12.39
CA ARG A 199 1.51 -8.31 13.52
C ARG A 199 2.68 -8.15 14.50
N PRO A 200 2.44 -7.86 15.80
CA PRO A 200 3.51 -7.93 16.77
C PRO A 200 4.09 -9.34 16.70
N ALA A 201 5.40 -9.44 16.48
CA ALA A 201 6.11 -10.71 16.45
C ALA A 201 5.77 -11.47 17.74
N GLY A 202 4.92 -12.48 17.61
CA GLY A 202 4.52 -13.32 18.73
C GLY A 202 5.77 -13.98 19.30
N GLY A 203 6.21 -13.49 20.45
CA GLY A 203 7.34 -14.02 21.19
C GLY A 203 7.13 -15.51 21.45
N ARG A 204 7.85 -16.36 20.70
CA ARG A 204 8.12 -17.71 21.15
C ARG A 204 9.11 -17.59 22.30
N ALA A 205 8.59 -17.53 23.52
CA ALA A 205 9.37 -17.79 24.71
C ALA A 205 9.96 -19.21 24.61
N ARG A 206 11.18 -19.31 24.08
CA ARG A 206 12.01 -20.51 24.28
C ARG A 206 12.27 -20.59 25.78
N ARG A 207 11.67 -21.57 26.45
CA ARG A 207 12.13 -22.02 27.77
C ARG A 207 13.61 -22.36 27.65
N LEU A 208 14.46 -21.54 28.26
CA LEU A 208 15.83 -21.89 28.55
C LEU A 208 15.80 -23.06 29.53
N ALA A 209 16.21 -24.24 29.06
CA ALA A 209 16.47 -25.38 29.91
C ALA A 209 17.67 -25.03 30.81
N SER A 210 17.41 -24.91 32.11
CA SER A 210 18.43 -24.82 33.15
C SER A 210 19.25 -26.11 33.17
N ARG A 211 20.52 -26.03 32.76
CA ARG A 211 21.51 -27.10 33.01
C ARG A 211 21.87 -27.12 34.50
N PRO A 212 21.94 -28.29 35.15
CA PRO A 212 22.45 -28.38 36.51
C PRO A 212 23.96 -28.16 36.53
N ARG A 213 24.44 -27.34 37.48
CA ARG A 213 25.87 -27.25 37.84
C ARG A 213 26.26 -28.54 38.55
N VAL A 214 27.18 -29.30 37.95
CA VAL A 214 27.97 -30.31 38.67
C VAL A 214 29.07 -29.57 39.43
N ARG A 215 29.17 -29.85 40.72
CA ARG A 215 30.29 -29.48 41.59
C ARG A 215 31.21 -30.69 41.71
#